data_AF-M5S9T3-F1
#
_entry.id   AF-M5S9T3-F1
#
_cell.length_a   1.000
_cell.length_b   1.000
_cell.length_c   1.000
_cell.angle_alpha   90.00
_cell.angle_beta   90.00
_cell.angle_gamma   90.00
#
_symmetry.space_group_name_H-M   'P 1'
#
loop_
_entity.id
_entity.type
_entity.pdbx_description
1 polymer ?
#
loop_
_entity_poly.entity_id
_entity_poly.type
_entity_poly.pdbx_seq_one_letter_code
_entity_poly.pdbx_strand_id
1 'polypeptide(L)'
;MEEPAQIKPSQWWLPASMAIAGCLVSVGVAWLDSRVLTLTFFGTIASLCLGLLLMRSRENRSRDPTLLETPFFLAHDTEVFKRYRAISRQMLRVSGRVEPNYRKSALRELDVAVEKLTEIGDGKIVFHSTEAWRLVYEQLLRDPSVLVYRSVALVRNTSYWQDGAGLQSMQLNFNLIARSVVTIERTVIVTNELWPPDDELPMETLRQWIHEQSVNGVYIRLVRKSDLLDEPELLRDIGIYGFTATGTQEFDESDRRTSKFTLNFDLDSVRAAEANWNKLNVYATTYAEILDRFSLGE
;
A
#
# COMPACT_ATOMS: atom_id res chain seq x y z
N MET A 1 0.05 -23.59 38.50
CA MET A 1 1.19 -24.52 38.41
C MET A 1 1.97 -24.10 37.20
N GLU A 2 2.96 -23.23 37.40
CA GLU A 2 3.87 -22.79 36.34
C GLU A 2 4.96 -23.83 36.16
N GLU A 3 5.16 -24.23 34.90
CA GLU A 3 6.22 -25.14 34.48
C GLU A 3 7.57 -24.42 34.60
N PRO A 4 8.59 -25.00 35.26
CA PRO A 4 9.86 -24.33 35.44
C PRO A 4 10.56 -24.16 34.09
N ALA A 5 10.93 -22.91 33.77
CA ALA A 5 11.66 -22.56 32.58
C ALA A 5 12.95 -23.39 32.44
N GLN A 6 13.01 -24.22 31.40
CA GLN A 6 14.23 -24.91 31.01
C GLN A 6 15.28 -23.86 30.60
N ILE A 7 16.28 -23.67 31.46
CA ILE A 7 17.48 -22.89 31.16
C ILE A 7 18.23 -23.65 30.06
N LYS A 8 18.11 -23.21 28.81
CA LYS A 8 18.92 -23.71 27.70
C LYS A 8 20.41 -23.50 28.05
N PRO A 9 21.26 -24.54 28.04
CA PRO A 9 22.69 -24.38 28.29
C PRO A 9 23.25 -23.37 27.31
N SER A 10 23.98 -22.41 27.87
CA SER A 10 24.38 -21.18 27.20
C SER A 10 25.19 -21.50 25.93
N GLN A 11 24.75 -21.01 24.77
CA GLN A 11 25.37 -21.24 23.45
C GLN A 11 26.73 -20.52 23.25
N TRP A 12 27.50 -20.29 24.34
CA TRP A 12 28.77 -19.54 24.29
C TRP A 12 29.94 -20.39 23.79
N TRP A 13 29.78 -21.72 23.73
CA TRP A 13 30.81 -22.67 23.30
C TRP A 13 31.13 -22.55 21.80
N LEU A 14 30.14 -22.24 20.97
CA LEU A 14 30.30 -22.02 19.53
C LEU A 14 31.18 -20.79 19.20
N PRO A 15 30.89 -19.58 19.72
CA PRO A 15 31.75 -18.43 19.46
C PRO A 15 33.14 -18.57 20.12
N ALA A 16 33.25 -19.20 21.30
CA ALA A 16 34.54 -19.45 21.95
C ALA A 16 35.42 -20.42 21.15
N SER A 17 34.85 -21.51 20.63
CA SER A 17 35.59 -22.48 19.80
C SER A 17 36.01 -21.88 18.45
N MET A 18 35.18 -21.04 17.83
CA MET A 18 35.56 -20.32 16.61
C MET A 18 36.68 -19.29 16.85
N ALA A 19 36.67 -18.60 17.98
CA ALA A 19 37.74 -17.65 18.35
C ALA A 19 39.08 -18.36 18.57
N ILE A 20 39.07 -19.51 19.27
CA ILE A 20 40.29 -20.30 19.51
C ILE A 20 40.83 -20.88 18.20
N ALA A 21 39.96 -21.42 17.33
CA ALA A 21 40.36 -21.91 16.02
C ALA A 21 40.93 -20.78 15.14
N GLY A 22 40.31 -19.59 15.18
CA GLY A 22 40.81 -18.39 14.51
C GLY A 22 42.21 -18.00 14.96
N CYS A 23 42.45 -17.96 16.28
CA CYS A 23 43.77 -17.66 16.86
C CYS A 23 44.85 -18.68 16.47
N LEU A 24 44.52 -19.98 16.42
CA LEU A 24 45.46 -21.02 16.01
C LEU A 24 45.83 -20.91 14.53
N VAL A 25 44.88 -20.53 13.67
CA VAL A 25 45.13 -20.28 12.25
C VAL A 25 45.98 -19.02 12.03
N SER A 26 45.78 -17.94 12.79
CA SER A 26 46.64 -16.75 12.71
C SER A 26 48.08 -17.03 13.11
N VAL A 27 48.30 -17.83 14.16
CA VAL A 27 49.66 -18.23 14.57
C VAL A 27 50.34 -19.07 13.48
N GLY A 28 49.60 -19.97 12.82
CA GLY A 28 50.13 -20.73 11.68
C GLY A 28 50.46 -19.87 10.46
N VAL A 29 49.62 -18.87 10.17
CA VAL A 29 49.84 -17.90 9.09
C VAL A 29 51.01 -16.95 9.39
N ALA A 30 51.20 -16.53 10.65
CA ALA A 30 52.33 -15.70 11.04
C ALA A 30 53.68 -16.44 10.98
N TRP A 31 53.66 -17.77 11.05
CA TRP A 31 54.86 -18.61 10.95
C TRP A 31 55.29 -18.88 9.49
N LEU A 32 54.34 -18.77 8.55
CA LEU A 32 54.59 -18.84 7.12
C LEU A 32 54.77 -17.42 6.61
N ASP A 33 56.00 -17.01 6.29
CA ASP A 33 56.40 -15.65 5.89
C ASP A 33 55.83 -15.20 4.51
N SER A 34 54.54 -15.41 4.31
CA SER A 34 53.80 -15.28 3.05
C SER A 34 52.77 -14.17 3.17
N ARG A 35 53.04 -13.05 2.50
CA ARG A 35 52.16 -11.88 2.44
C ARG A 35 50.76 -12.21 1.93
N VAL A 36 50.63 -13.24 1.08
CA VAL A 36 49.36 -13.68 0.50
C VAL A 36 48.48 -14.32 1.58
N LEU A 37 49.05 -15.20 2.43
CA LEU A 37 48.31 -15.87 3.51
C LEU A 37 47.80 -14.85 4.54
N THR A 38 48.62 -13.87 4.91
CA THR A 38 48.24 -12.79 5.82
C THR A 38 47.08 -11.96 5.27
N LEU A 39 47.13 -11.59 3.98
CA LEU A 39 46.05 -10.82 3.34
C LEU A 39 44.73 -11.61 3.30
N THR A 40 44.80 -12.90 2.96
CA THR A 40 43.61 -13.77 2.95
C THR A 40 43.01 -13.94 4.34
N PHE A 41 43.84 -14.07 5.37
CA PHE A 41 43.39 -14.21 6.76
C PHE A 41 42.64 -12.96 7.24
N PHE A 42 43.23 -11.77 7.09
CA PHE A 42 42.55 -10.53 7.47
C PHE A 42 41.31 -10.25 6.62
N GLY A 43 41.35 -10.59 5.32
CA GLY A 43 40.18 -10.52 4.45
C GLY A 43 39.02 -11.39 4.97
N THR A 44 39.31 -12.64 5.35
CA THR A 44 38.27 -13.54 5.90
C THR A 44 37.72 -13.05 7.23
N ILE A 45 38.56 -12.53 8.14
CA ILE A 45 38.10 -11.95 9.41
C ILE A 45 37.24 -10.71 9.16
N ALA A 46 37.66 -9.81 8.28
CA ALA A 46 36.90 -8.61 7.96
C ALA A 46 35.53 -8.96 7.36
N SER A 47 35.48 -9.94 6.43
CA SER A 47 34.24 -10.45 5.87
C SER A 47 33.35 -11.13 6.91
N LEU A 48 33.93 -11.91 7.84
CA LEU A 48 33.17 -12.55 8.92
C LEU A 48 32.60 -11.51 9.89
N CYS A 49 33.40 -10.52 10.29
CA CYS A 49 32.96 -9.41 11.16
C CYS A 49 31.85 -8.60 10.49
N LEU A 50 32.00 -8.26 9.21
CA LEU A 50 30.97 -7.55 8.46
C LEU A 50 29.70 -8.39 8.33
N GLY A 51 29.83 -9.69 8.05
CA GLY A 51 28.72 -10.64 8.01
C GLY A 51 27.97 -10.72 9.34
N LEU A 52 28.69 -10.83 10.46
CA LEU A 52 28.11 -10.86 11.81
C LEU A 52 27.44 -9.53 12.19
N LEU A 53 28.04 -8.40 11.83
CA LEU A 53 27.44 -7.07 12.05
C LEU A 53 26.16 -6.91 11.23
N LEU A 54 26.14 -7.37 9.97
CA LEU A 54 24.95 -7.36 9.13
C LEU A 54 23.88 -8.32 9.66
N MET A 55 24.26 -9.51 10.13
CA MET A 55 23.33 -10.48 10.72
C MET A 55 22.69 -9.92 12.00
N ARG A 56 23.50 -9.35 12.89
CA ARG A 56 23.04 -8.73 14.13
C ARG A 56 22.21 -7.47 13.88
N SER A 57 22.58 -6.67 12.88
CA SER A 57 21.79 -5.51 12.45
C SER A 57 20.42 -5.95 11.93
N ARG A 58 20.38 -7.05 11.16
CA ARG A 58 19.13 -7.63 10.64
C ARG A 58 18.27 -8.18 11.76
N GLU A 59 18.85 -8.89 12.73
CA GLU A 59 18.16 -9.44 13.90
C GLU A 59 17.62 -8.34 14.83
N ASN A 60 18.39 -7.27 15.06
CA ASN A 60 17.93 -6.11 15.82
C ASN A 60 16.84 -5.31 15.09
N ARG A 61 16.80 -5.31 13.74
CA ARG A 61 15.71 -4.67 12.98
C ARG A 61 14.40 -5.45 13.07
N SER A 62 14.46 -6.76 13.30
CA SER A 62 13.28 -7.62 13.45
C SER A 62 12.78 -7.76 14.89
N ARG A 63 13.49 -7.22 15.87
CA ARG A 63 13.08 -7.30 17.26
C ARG A 63 12.21 -6.10 17.62
N ASP A 64 11.00 -6.36 18.11
CA ASP A 64 10.16 -5.30 18.65
C ASP A 64 10.88 -4.59 19.82
N PRO A 65 10.95 -3.26 19.80
CA PRO A 65 11.59 -2.52 20.88
C PRO A 65 10.83 -2.76 22.17
N THR A 66 11.56 -2.93 23.27
CA THR A 66 10.93 -3.02 24.59
C THR A 66 10.24 -1.69 24.96
N LEU A 67 9.31 -1.72 25.93
CA LEU A 67 8.56 -0.54 26.36
C LEU A 67 9.43 0.69 26.72
N LEU A 68 10.64 0.45 27.25
CA LEU A 68 11.60 1.51 27.59
C LEU A 68 12.44 1.96 26.39
N GLU A 69 12.61 1.10 25.39
CA GLU A 69 13.37 1.40 24.17
C GLU A 69 12.54 2.15 23.13
N THR A 70 11.22 1.90 23.04
CA THR A 70 10.33 2.52 22.05
C THR A 70 10.47 4.06 21.97
N PRO A 71 10.51 4.81 23.09
CA PRO A 71 10.71 6.26 23.05
C PRO A 71 12.03 6.67 22.39
N PHE A 72 13.11 5.90 22.61
CA PHE A 72 14.42 6.18 22.02
C PHE A 72 14.46 5.84 20.54
N PHE A 73 13.82 4.74 20.12
CA PHE A 73 13.67 4.41 18.71
C PHE A 73 12.87 5.50 17.98
N LEU A 74 11.72 5.91 18.53
CA LEU A 74 10.87 6.93 17.94
C LEU A 74 11.53 8.32 17.93
N ALA A 75 12.49 8.61 18.82
CA ALA A 75 13.14 9.92 18.89
C ALA A 75 13.87 10.32 17.59
N HIS A 76 14.21 9.36 16.72
CA HIS A 76 14.78 9.65 15.39
C HIS A 76 13.77 10.34 14.46
N ASP A 77 12.47 10.14 14.68
CA ASP A 77 11.39 10.82 13.99
C ASP A 77 10.68 11.78 14.95
N THR A 78 11.05 13.06 14.87
CA THR A 78 10.51 14.09 15.77
C THR A 78 8.99 14.25 15.63
N GLU A 79 8.43 14.00 14.45
CA GLU A 79 7.01 14.18 14.21
C GLU A 79 6.21 13.07 14.88
N VAL A 80 6.59 11.81 14.63
CA VAL A 80 5.96 10.63 15.23
C VAL A 80 6.17 10.64 16.75
N PHE A 81 7.36 10.97 17.23
CA PHE A 81 7.64 11.05 18.67
C PHE A 81 6.75 12.07 19.39
N LYS A 82 6.45 13.21 18.76
CA LYS A 82 5.52 14.20 19.32
C LYS A 82 4.11 13.64 19.48
N ARG A 83 3.63 12.81 18.52
CA ARG A 83 2.31 12.16 18.59
C ARG A 83 2.30 11.07 19.66
N TYR A 84 3.35 10.24 19.71
CA TYR A 84 3.54 9.27 20.79
C TYR A 84 3.41 9.92 22.17
N ARG A 85 4.18 10.99 22.44
CA ARG A 85 4.12 11.71 23.72
C ARG A 85 2.73 12.27 24.03
N ALA A 86 2.00 12.74 23.02
CA ALA A 86 0.63 13.23 23.20
C ALA A 86 -0.32 12.09 23.57
N ILE A 87 -0.22 10.94 22.89
CA ILE A 87 -1.02 9.74 23.16
C ILE A 87 -0.73 9.21 24.57
N SER A 88 0.54 9.03 24.95
CA SER A 88 0.91 8.53 26.28
C SER A 88 0.35 9.43 27.40
N ARG A 89 0.34 10.75 27.21
CA ARG A 89 -0.26 11.69 28.17
C ARG A 89 -1.77 11.51 28.31
N GLN A 90 -2.50 11.22 27.22
CA GLN A 90 -3.94 10.96 27.31
C GLN A 90 -4.21 9.61 27.97
N MET A 91 -3.41 8.58 27.68
CA MET A 91 -3.51 7.28 28.35
C MET A 91 -3.35 7.39 29.87
N LEU A 92 -2.39 8.20 30.34
CA LEU A 92 -2.24 8.49 31.78
C LEU A 92 -3.48 9.14 32.41
N ARG A 93 -4.17 10.01 31.66
CA ARG A 93 -5.42 10.62 32.11
C ARG A 93 -6.56 9.61 32.19
N VAL A 94 -6.65 8.71 31.22
CA VAL A 94 -7.63 7.60 31.23
C VAL A 94 -7.36 6.70 32.43
N SER A 95 -6.11 6.31 32.69
CA SER A 95 -5.75 5.43 33.81
C SER A 95 -6.03 6.04 35.18
N GLY A 96 -6.04 7.37 35.29
CA GLY A 96 -6.33 8.09 36.54
C GLY A 96 -7.81 8.15 36.92
N ARG A 97 -8.72 7.70 36.05
CA ARG A 97 -10.18 7.70 36.34
C ARG A 97 -10.59 6.38 37.01
N VAL A 98 -11.30 6.49 38.12
CA VAL A 98 -11.63 5.35 39.00
C VAL A 98 -12.98 4.69 38.64
N GLU A 99 -13.88 5.39 37.96
CA GLU A 99 -15.23 4.89 37.69
C GLU A 99 -15.20 3.64 36.77
N PRO A 100 -15.76 2.49 37.20
CA PRO A 100 -15.60 1.23 36.48
C PRO A 100 -16.22 1.17 35.08
N ASN A 101 -17.39 1.78 34.88
CA ASN A 101 -18.07 1.74 33.57
C ASN A 101 -17.31 2.56 32.54
N TYR A 102 -16.83 3.73 32.92
CA TYR A 102 -15.92 4.59 32.17
C TYR A 102 -14.66 3.81 31.82
N ARG A 103 -14.02 3.13 32.79
CA ARG A 103 -12.81 2.36 32.52
C ARG A 103 -13.05 1.27 31.47
N LYS A 104 -14.16 0.53 31.57
CA LYS A 104 -14.53 -0.51 30.60
C LYS A 104 -14.76 0.08 29.19
N SER A 105 -15.53 1.16 29.10
CA SER A 105 -15.78 1.84 27.83
C SER A 105 -14.51 2.44 27.23
N ALA A 106 -13.68 3.08 28.06
CA ALA A 106 -12.42 3.69 27.62
C ALA A 106 -11.42 2.65 27.11
N LEU A 107 -11.32 1.48 27.76
CA LEU A 107 -10.46 0.39 27.27
C LEU A 107 -10.91 -0.11 25.90
N ARG A 108 -12.22 -0.28 25.70
CA ARG A 108 -12.78 -0.67 24.40
C ARG A 108 -12.46 0.33 23.30
N GLU A 109 -12.58 1.63 23.57
CA GLU A 109 -12.20 2.68 22.61
C GLU A 109 -10.69 2.71 22.34
N LEU A 110 -9.86 2.39 23.35
CA LEU A 110 -8.42 2.26 23.16
C LEU A 110 -8.05 1.05 22.30
N ASP A 111 -8.75 -0.07 22.45
CA ASP A 111 -8.55 -1.26 21.60
C ASP A 111 -8.83 -0.91 20.11
N VAL A 112 -9.93 -0.20 19.84
CA VAL A 112 -10.25 0.30 18.48
C VAL A 112 -9.18 1.27 17.97
N ALA A 113 -8.62 2.12 18.85
CA ALA A 113 -7.54 3.03 18.46
C ALA A 113 -6.23 2.28 18.16
N VAL A 114 -5.93 1.20 18.90
CA VAL A 114 -4.79 0.33 18.63
C VAL A 114 -4.95 -0.37 17.29
N GLU A 115 -6.12 -0.92 16.99
CA GLU A 115 -6.41 -1.53 15.68
C GLU A 115 -6.15 -0.55 14.52
N LYS A 116 -6.63 0.69 14.63
CA LYS A 116 -6.36 1.74 13.63
C LYS A 116 -4.88 2.10 13.51
N LEU A 117 -4.14 2.12 14.62
CA LEU A 117 -2.69 2.37 14.61
C LEU A 117 -1.93 1.20 13.98
N THR A 118 -2.39 -0.03 14.19
CA THR A 118 -1.85 -1.22 13.52
C THR A 118 -2.05 -1.13 12.01
N GLU A 119 -3.26 -0.78 11.55
CA GLU A 119 -3.51 -0.57 10.10
C GLU A 119 -2.55 0.48 9.50
N ILE A 120 -2.38 1.63 10.18
CA ILE A 120 -1.45 2.68 9.74
C ILE A 120 0.00 2.18 9.76
N GLY A 121 0.38 1.42 10.79
CA GLY A 121 1.71 0.80 10.90
C GLY A 121 1.99 -0.20 9.78
N ASP A 122 0.97 -0.91 9.32
CA ASP A 122 1.00 -1.82 8.18
C ASP A 122 0.96 -1.09 6.83
N GLY A 123 1.02 0.25 6.82
CA GLY A 123 0.98 1.07 5.61
C GLY A 123 -0.42 1.21 5.01
N LYS A 124 -1.49 0.95 5.78
CA LYS A 124 -2.88 1.07 5.33
C LYS A 124 -3.58 2.24 5.99
N ILE A 125 -4.26 3.05 5.19
CA ILE A 125 -5.09 4.16 5.67
C ILE A 125 -6.52 3.97 5.18
N VAL A 126 -7.45 3.80 6.12
CA VAL A 126 -8.87 3.57 5.85
C VAL A 126 -9.67 4.84 6.08
N PHE A 127 -10.46 5.22 5.08
CA PHE A 127 -11.37 6.37 5.11
C PHE A 127 -12.81 5.88 5.00
N HIS A 128 -13.69 6.36 5.87
CA HIS A 128 -15.14 6.09 5.83
C HIS A 128 -15.96 7.24 5.24
N SER A 129 -15.30 8.33 4.83
CA SER A 129 -15.94 9.53 4.28
C SER A 129 -15.33 9.88 2.93
N THR A 130 -16.20 10.22 1.97
CA THR A 130 -15.81 10.58 0.60
C THR A 130 -14.87 11.78 0.55
N GLU A 131 -15.11 12.80 1.38
CA GLU A 131 -14.29 14.02 1.37
C GLU A 131 -12.88 13.79 1.92
N ALA A 132 -12.74 12.89 2.90
CA ALA A 132 -11.48 12.67 3.59
C ALA A 132 -10.44 11.99 2.67
N TRP A 133 -10.86 11.00 1.87
CA TRP A 133 -9.93 10.35 0.94
C TRP A 133 -9.59 11.23 -0.26
N ARG A 134 -10.49 12.14 -0.67
CA ARG A 134 -10.29 13.02 -1.83
C ARG A 134 -9.10 13.97 -1.67
N LEU A 135 -8.86 14.46 -0.44
CA LEU A 135 -7.69 15.27 -0.14
C LEU A 135 -6.39 14.49 -0.36
N VAL A 136 -6.37 13.22 0.05
CA VAL A 136 -5.19 12.37 -0.10
C VAL A 136 -5.01 11.91 -1.56
N TYR A 137 -6.11 11.63 -2.25
CA TYR A 137 -6.13 11.41 -3.70
C TYR A 137 -5.47 12.56 -4.46
N GLU A 138 -5.87 13.81 -4.16
CA GLU A 138 -5.28 14.98 -4.78
C GLU A 138 -3.79 15.13 -4.45
N GLN A 139 -3.38 14.86 -3.21
CA GLN A 139 -1.98 14.89 -2.81
C GLN A 139 -1.15 13.86 -3.57
N LEU A 140 -1.64 12.62 -3.69
CA LEU A 140 -0.94 11.55 -4.41
C LEU A 140 -0.78 11.86 -5.89
N LEU A 141 -1.80 12.39 -6.56
CA LEU A 141 -1.70 12.74 -7.98
C LEU A 141 -0.83 13.96 -8.27
N ARG A 142 -0.55 14.78 -7.25
CA ARG A 142 0.40 15.90 -7.34
C ARG A 142 1.81 15.50 -6.95
N ASP A 143 2.01 14.30 -6.42
CA ASP A 143 3.32 13.82 -6.04
C ASP A 143 4.19 13.61 -7.30
N PRO A 144 5.39 14.20 -7.39
CA PRO A 144 6.27 14.07 -8.55
C PRO A 144 6.69 12.63 -8.87
N SER A 145 6.58 11.70 -7.91
CA SER A 145 6.84 10.27 -8.14
C SER A 145 5.72 9.55 -8.89
N VAL A 146 4.52 10.13 -8.94
CA VAL A 146 3.34 9.55 -9.60
C VAL A 146 3.21 10.12 -11.01
N LEU A 147 4.02 9.59 -11.92
CA LEU A 147 3.99 9.99 -13.34
C LEU A 147 2.81 9.38 -14.10
N VAL A 148 2.39 8.17 -13.69
CA VAL A 148 1.27 7.44 -14.30
C VAL A 148 0.30 7.05 -13.20
N TYR A 149 -0.96 7.43 -13.38
CA TYR A 149 -2.08 7.02 -12.56
C TYR A 149 -2.97 6.07 -13.36
N ARG A 150 -3.14 4.85 -12.88
CA ARG A 150 -4.06 3.87 -13.48
C ARG A 150 -5.28 3.72 -12.61
N SER A 151 -6.46 3.64 -13.22
CA SER A 151 -7.71 3.47 -12.47
C SER A 151 -8.64 2.48 -13.13
N VAL A 152 -9.22 1.59 -12.33
CA VAL A 152 -10.35 0.75 -12.71
C VAL A 152 -11.61 1.38 -12.11
N ALA A 153 -12.55 1.76 -12.98
CA ALA A 153 -13.84 2.31 -12.60
C ALA A 153 -14.92 1.24 -12.83
N LEU A 154 -15.47 0.67 -11.75
CA LEU A 154 -16.56 -0.31 -11.82
C LEU A 154 -17.91 0.41 -11.75
N VAL A 155 -18.43 0.73 -12.92
CA VAL A 155 -19.60 1.58 -13.11
C VAL A 155 -20.87 0.75 -13.00
N ARG A 156 -21.54 0.86 -11.85
CA ARG A 156 -22.74 0.07 -11.50
C ARG A 156 -24.06 0.77 -11.81
N ASN A 157 -24.07 2.09 -11.83
CA ASN A 157 -25.27 2.92 -12.02
C ASN A 157 -24.87 4.33 -12.49
N THR A 158 -25.84 5.11 -12.95
CA THR A 158 -25.64 6.48 -13.43
C THR A 158 -25.16 7.46 -12.37
N SER A 159 -25.50 7.23 -11.10
CA SER A 159 -25.05 8.10 -10.00
C SER A 159 -23.54 8.02 -9.72
N TYR A 160 -22.85 6.98 -10.20
CA TYR A 160 -21.42 6.78 -9.96
C TYR A 160 -20.55 7.97 -10.38
N TRP A 161 -20.87 8.63 -11.49
CA TRP A 161 -20.06 9.75 -12.03
C TRP A 161 -20.77 11.10 -12.04
N GLN A 162 -22.05 11.13 -11.67
CA GLN A 162 -22.87 12.34 -11.71
C GLN A 162 -22.91 13.08 -10.36
N ASP A 163 -22.30 12.52 -9.31
CA ASP A 163 -22.23 13.19 -8.02
C ASP A 163 -21.14 14.28 -7.99
N GLY A 164 -21.24 15.17 -6.99
CA GLY A 164 -20.32 16.31 -6.88
C GLY A 164 -18.86 15.88 -6.68
N ALA A 165 -18.61 14.74 -6.04
CA ALA A 165 -17.26 14.25 -5.77
C ALA A 165 -16.60 13.70 -7.05
N GLY A 166 -17.35 12.95 -7.87
CA GLY A 166 -16.93 12.44 -9.17
C GLY A 166 -16.59 13.57 -10.13
N LEU A 167 -17.46 14.59 -10.22
CA LEU A 167 -17.23 15.77 -11.06
C LEU A 167 -15.98 16.54 -10.65
N GLN A 168 -15.78 16.79 -9.35
CA GLN A 168 -14.59 17.52 -8.89
C GLN A 168 -13.29 16.71 -9.09
N SER A 169 -13.35 15.38 -8.97
CA SER A 169 -12.21 14.51 -9.22
C SER A 169 -11.85 14.47 -10.71
N MET A 170 -12.85 14.46 -11.59
CA MET A 170 -12.67 14.54 -13.03
C MET A 170 -12.05 15.89 -13.44
N GLN A 171 -12.54 17.00 -12.88
CA GLN A 171 -11.97 18.33 -13.14
C GLN A 171 -10.51 18.43 -12.69
N LEU A 172 -10.17 17.85 -11.54
CA LEU A 172 -8.78 17.77 -11.07
C LEU A 172 -7.91 17.00 -12.06
N ASN A 173 -8.38 15.84 -12.53
CA ASN A 173 -7.66 15.01 -13.49
C ASN A 173 -7.35 15.78 -14.78
N PHE A 174 -8.34 16.47 -15.34
CA PHE A 174 -8.16 17.28 -16.55
C PHE A 174 -7.13 18.39 -16.34
N ASN A 175 -7.20 19.08 -15.19
CA ASN A 175 -6.23 20.12 -14.84
C ASN A 175 -4.80 19.59 -14.72
N LEU A 176 -4.61 18.38 -14.17
CA LEU A 176 -3.29 17.78 -14.01
C LEU A 176 -2.73 17.27 -15.35
N ILE A 177 -3.57 16.68 -16.20
CA ILE A 177 -3.21 16.26 -17.57
C ILE A 177 -2.82 17.48 -18.41
N ALA A 178 -3.62 18.54 -18.40
CA ALA A 178 -3.36 19.77 -19.16
C ALA A 178 -2.02 20.43 -18.78
N ARG A 179 -1.56 20.20 -17.55
CA ARG A 179 -0.26 20.67 -17.03
C ARG A 179 0.87 19.65 -17.21
N SER A 180 0.60 18.52 -17.84
CA SER A 180 1.55 17.41 -18.02
C SER A 180 2.14 16.90 -16.70
N VAL A 181 1.35 16.95 -15.61
CA VAL A 181 1.78 16.49 -14.28
C VAL A 181 1.70 14.97 -14.18
N VAL A 182 0.64 14.37 -14.72
CA VAL A 182 0.37 12.94 -14.63
C VAL A 182 -0.31 12.45 -15.91
N THR A 183 0.05 11.26 -16.35
CA THR A 183 -0.69 10.51 -17.38
C THR A 183 -1.74 9.64 -16.71
N ILE A 184 -2.98 9.69 -17.21
CA ILE A 184 -4.08 8.91 -16.63
C ILE A 184 -4.54 7.84 -17.61
N GLU A 185 -4.50 6.59 -17.15
CA GLU A 185 -5.08 5.44 -17.84
C GLU A 185 -6.30 4.94 -17.05
N ARG A 186 -7.39 4.64 -17.73
CA ARG A 186 -8.64 4.21 -17.11
C ARG A 186 -9.25 3.03 -17.83
N THR A 187 -9.52 1.96 -17.09
CA THR A 187 -10.38 0.87 -17.56
C THR A 187 -11.74 1.01 -16.89
N VAL A 188 -12.79 1.13 -17.70
CA VAL A 188 -14.17 1.23 -17.24
C VAL A 188 -14.83 -0.13 -17.40
N ILE A 189 -15.19 -0.74 -16.28
CA ILE A 189 -15.99 -1.97 -16.25
C ILE A 189 -17.45 -1.57 -16.15
N VAL A 190 -18.25 -1.95 -17.14
CA VAL A 190 -19.64 -1.52 -17.26
C VAL A 190 -20.58 -2.69 -16.99
N THR A 191 -21.59 -2.50 -16.15
CA THR A 191 -22.60 -3.53 -15.90
C THR A 191 -23.59 -3.66 -17.06
N ASN A 192 -24.29 -4.80 -17.14
CA ASN A 192 -25.23 -5.10 -18.23
C ASN A 192 -26.41 -4.12 -18.27
N GLU A 193 -26.75 -3.47 -17.15
CA GLU A 193 -27.79 -2.44 -17.11
C GLU A 193 -27.38 -1.18 -17.89
N LEU A 194 -26.08 -0.87 -17.97
CA LEU A 194 -25.52 0.31 -18.62
C LEU A 194 -24.86 -0.01 -19.98
N TRP A 195 -24.59 -1.28 -20.25
CA TRP A 195 -24.14 -1.78 -21.53
C TRP A 195 -24.76 -3.17 -21.80
N PRO A 196 -26.02 -3.20 -22.30
CA PRO A 196 -26.72 -4.44 -22.58
C PRO A 196 -25.92 -5.36 -23.51
N PRO A 197 -25.91 -6.70 -23.29
CA PRO A 197 -25.09 -7.63 -24.07
C PRO A 197 -25.31 -7.54 -25.59
N ASP A 198 -26.55 -7.28 -26.00
CA ASP A 198 -26.96 -7.19 -27.41
C ASP A 198 -26.63 -5.83 -28.05
N ASP A 199 -26.33 -4.81 -27.23
CA ASP A 199 -26.03 -3.46 -27.71
C ASP A 199 -24.54 -3.33 -27.98
N GLU A 200 -24.15 -2.86 -29.14
CA GLU A 200 -22.73 -2.71 -29.47
C GLU A 200 -22.02 -1.61 -28.64
N LEU A 201 -22.79 -0.67 -28.09
CA LEU A 201 -22.29 0.49 -27.36
C LEU A 201 -22.98 0.66 -25.99
N PRO A 202 -22.29 1.22 -24.96
CA PRO A 202 -22.91 1.56 -23.68
C PRO A 202 -24.02 2.58 -23.86
N MET A 203 -24.93 2.75 -22.89
CA MET A 203 -25.97 3.77 -22.92
C MET A 203 -25.40 5.19 -23.17
N GLU A 204 -26.16 6.04 -23.86
CA GLU A 204 -25.73 7.36 -24.32
C GLU A 204 -25.14 8.23 -23.20
N THR A 205 -25.77 8.28 -22.02
CA THR A 205 -25.28 9.08 -20.89
C THR A 205 -23.92 8.64 -20.37
N LEU A 206 -23.63 7.33 -20.41
CA LEU A 206 -22.33 6.78 -20.05
C LEU A 206 -21.30 7.06 -21.15
N ARG A 207 -21.70 6.95 -22.43
CA ARG A 207 -20.83 7.31 -23.57
C ARG A 207 -20.39 8.76 -23.53
N GLN A 208 -21.28 9.70 -23.22
CA GLN A 208 -20.94 11.12 -23.10
C GLN A 208 -19.87 11.33 -22.03
N TRP A 209 -20.02 10.69 -20.86
CA TRP A 209 -19.03 10.76 -19.79
C TRP A 209 -17.68 10.13 -20.17
N ILE A 210 -17.68 8.99 -20.87
CA ILE A 210 -16.46 8.36 -21.39
C ILE A 210 -15.80 9.28 -22.42
N HIS A 211 -16.57 9.81 -23.36
CA HIS A 211 -16.10 10.67 -24.42
C HIS A 211 -15.45 11.95 -23.87
N GLU A 212 -16.12 12.63 -22.92
CA GLU A 212 -15.60 13.82 -22.25
C GLU A 212 -14.20 13.58 -21.66
N GLN A 213 -14.00 12.45 -21.00
CA GLN A 213 -12.70 12.11 -20.44
C GLN A 213 -11.64 11.81 -21.52
N SER A 214 -12.03 11.09 -22.57
CA SER A 214 -11.14 10.75 -23.67
C SER A 214 -10.63 12.00 -24.39
N VAL A 215 -11.52 12.96 -24.69
CA VAL A 215 -11.12 14.21 -25.37
C VAL A 215 -10.26 15.12 -24.49
N ASN A 216 -10.34 14.96 -23.16
CA ASN A 216 -9.47 15.63 -22.20
C ASN A 216 -8.18 14.86 -21.88
N GLY A 217 -7.84 13.85 -22.69
CA GLY A 217 -6.54 13.18 -22.66
C GLY A 217 -6.42 11.99 -21.69
N VAL A 218 -7.54 11.48 -21.18
CA VAL A 218 -7.56 10.20 -20.43
C VAL A 218 -7.49 9.04 -21.42
N TYR A 219 -6.58 8.09 -21.22
CA TYR A 219 -6.51 6.87 -22.03
C TYR A 219 -7.55 5.86 -21.52
N ILE A 220 -8.64 5.67 -22.28
CA ILE A 220 -9.78 4.86 -21.83
C ILE A 220 -9.82 3.52 -22.54
N ARG A 221 -10.05 2.47 -21.74
CA ARG A 221 -10.45 1.14 -22.19
C ARG A 221 -11.80 0.76 -21.56
N LEU A 222 -12.60 0.00 -22.27
CA LEU A 222 -13.91 -0.47 -21.83
C LEU A 222 -13.92 -2.00 -21.72
N VAL A 223 -14.57 -2.51 -20.68
CA VAL A 223 -14.81 -3.94 -20.44
C VAL A 223 -16.26 -4.12 -20.04
N ARG A 224 -16.96 -5.12 -20.59
CA ARG A 224 -18.27 -5.49 -20.05
C ARG A 224 -18.08 -6.37 -18.82
N LYS A 225 -18.88 -6.15 -17.79
CA LYS A 225 -18.89 -7.02 -16.61
C LYS A 225 -19.20 -8.48 -16.96
N SER A 226 -20.04 -8.72 -17.98
CA SER A 226 -20.35 -10.07 -18.49
C SER A 226 -19.12 -10.84 -18.98
N ASP A 227 -18.07 -10.14 -19.39
CA ASP A 227 -16.88 -10.77 -19.97
C ASP A 227 -15.90 -11.22 -18.87
N LEU A 228 -16.18 -10.86 -17.61
CA LEU A 228 -15.36 -11.14 -16.43
C LEU A 228 -16.01 -12.15 -15.48
N LEU A 229 -16.98 -12.94 -15.96
CA LEU A 229 -17.72 -13.89 -15.11
C LEU A 229 -16.80 -14.92 -14.43
N ASP A 230 -15.74 -15.35 -15.12
CA ASP A 230 -14.78 -16.32 -14.61
C ASP A 230 -13.66 -15.68 -13.76
N GLU A 231 -13.64 -14.34 -13.62
CA GLU A 231 -12.55 -13.57 -13.01
C GLU A 231 -13.07 -12.54 -11.97
N PRO A 232 -13.79 -12.98 -10.91
CA PRO A 232 -14.47 -12.09 -9.97
C PRO A 232 -13.53 -11.17 -9.19
N GLU A 233 -12.24 -11.51 -9.06
CA GLU A 233 -11.25 -10.68 -8.39
C GLU A 233 -10.93 -9.38 -9.14
N LEU A 234 -11.20 -9.32 -10.45
CA LEU A 234 -11.01 -8.13 -11.29
C LEU A 234 -12.13 -7.10 -11.14
N LEU A 235 -13.26 -7.50 -10.55
CA LEU A 235 -14.44 -6.65 -10.37
C LEU A 235 -14.29 -5.73 -9.14
N ARG A 236 -13.35 -4.79 -9.19
CA ARG A 236 -13.06 -3.85 -8.09
C ARG A 236 -12.75 -2.46 -8.61
N ASP A 237 -13.21 -1.45 -7.88
CA ASP A 237 -12.76 -0.07 -8.05
C ASP A 237 -11.37 0.10 -7.43
N ILE A 238 -10.37 0.35 -8.29
CA ILE A 238 -8.95 0.42 -7.88
C ILE A 238 -8.30 1.66 -8.49
N GLY A 239 -7.47 2.35 -7.73
CA GLY A 239 -6.50 3.34 -8.20
C GLY A 239 -5.08 2.86 -7.93
N ILE A 240 -4.18 3.00 -8.91
CA ILE A 240 -2.77 2.65 -8.81
C ILE A 240 -1.95 3.92 -9.04
N TYR A 241 -1.29 4.40 -7.99
CA TYR A 241 -0.55 5.66 -7.97
C TYR A 241 0.93 5.38 -8.22
N GLY A 242 1.26 4.96 -9.44
CA GLY A 242 2.60 4.50 -9.81
C GLY A 242 3.10 3.38 -8.88
N PHE A 243 4.30 3.54 -8.34
CA PHE A 243 4.88 2.59 -7.38
C PHE A 243 4.60 2.93 -5.90
N THR A 244 3.83 4.00 -5.65
CA THR A 244 3.70 4.60 -4.33
C THR A 244 2.59 3.95 -3.50
N ALA A 245 1.41 3.75 -4.11
CA ALA A 245 0.25 3.26 -3.39
C ALA A 245 -0.80 2.64 -4.31
N THR A 246 -1.70 1.88 -3.70
CA THR A 246 -2.97 1.44 -4.29
C THR A 246 -4.13 1.93 -3.46
N GLY A 247 -5.20 2.41 -4.10
CA GLY A 247 -6.48 2.74 -3.48
C GLY A 247 -7.56 1.76 -3.91
N THR A 248 -8.38 1.31 -2.97
CA THR A 248 -9.52 0.42 -3.26
C THR A 248 -10.79 1.01 -2.67
N GLN A 249 -11.86 1.10 -3.46
CA GLN A 249 -13.17 1.52 -3.00
C GLN A 249 -14.08 0.31 -2.75
N GLU A 250 -14.66 0.26 -1.56
CA GLU A 250 -15.76 -0.64 -1.22
C GLU A 250 -17.07 0.13 -1.37
N PHE A 251 -18.00 -0.46 -2.10
CA PHE A 251 -19.30 0.13 -2.42
C PHE A 251 -20.37 -0.53 -1.55
N ASP A 252 -21.22 0.27 -0.92
CA ASP A 252 -22.42 -0.24 -0.25
C ASP A 252 -23.60 -0.18 -1.22
N GLU A 253 -24.14 -1.36 -1.52
CA GLU A 253 -25.29 -1.51 -2.41
C GLU A 253 -26.56 -0.85 -1.87
N SER A 254 -26.69 -0.73 -0.54
CA SER A 254 -27.86 -0.16 0.13
C SER A 254 -27.94 1.35 -0.07
N ASP A 255 -26.81 2.04 0.16
CA ASP A 255 -26.71 3.50 0.11
C ASP A 255 -26.21 4.04 -1.24
N ARG A 256 -25.90 3.15 -2.18
CA ARG A 256 -25.37 3.44 -3.53
C ARG A 256 -24.15 4.36 -3.51
N ARG A 257 -23.31 4.28 -2.48
CA ARG A 257 -22.16 5.15 -2.25
C ARG A 257 -20.94 4.35 -1.82
N THR A 258 -19.76 4.97 -1.96
CA THR A 258 -18.52 4.44 -1.37
C THR A 258 -18.69 4.43 0.15
N SER A 259 -18.65 3.26 0.76
CA SER A 259 -18.73 3.10 2.21
C SER A 259 -17.35 3.17 2.86
N LYS A 260 -16.33 2.75 2.12
CA LYS A 260 -14.96 2.69 2.61
C LYS A 260 -13.97 2.83 1.45
N PHE A 261 -12.93 3.61 1.69
CA PHE A 261 -11.78 3.70 0.81
C PHE A 261 -10.52 3.31 1.58
N THR A 262 -9.74 2.39 1.03
CA THR A 262 -8.48 1.94 1.65
C THR A 262 -7.33 2.33 0.75
N LEU A 263 -6.39 3.14 1.26
CA LEU A 263 -5.07 3.32 0.67
C LEU A 263 -4.11 2.31 1.29
N ASN A 264 -3.30 1.67 0.45
CA ASN A 264 -2.24 0.78 0.86
C ASN A 264 -0.94 1.23 0.20
N PHE A 265 0.08 1.51 1.02
CA PHE A 265 1.42 1.94 0.62
C PHE A 265 2.41 0.78 0.56
N ASP A 266 1.94 -0.46 0.69
CA ASP A 266 2.74 -1.67 0.53
C ASP A 266 3.07 -1.94 -0.96
N LEU A 267 4.33 -2.29 -1.22
CA LEU A 267 4.80 -2.55 -2.58
C LEU A 267 4.18 -3.82 -3.16
N ASP A 268 3.92 -4.83 -2.33
CA ASP A 268 3.32 -6.07 -2.81
C ASP A 268 1.85 -5.87 -3.20
N SER A 269 1.13 -4.93 -2.54
CA SER A 269 -0.21 -4.54 -3.00
C SER A 269 -0.19 -3.83 -4.35
N VAL A 270 0.78 -2.94 -4.59
CA VAL A 270 0.98 -2.31 -5.90
C VAL A 270 1.24 -3.36 -6.98
N ARG A 271 2.13 -4.32 -6.72
CA ARG A 271 2.43 -5.41 -7.67
C ARG A 271 1.20 -6.25 -7.98
N ALA A 272 0.41 -6.61 -6.97
CA ALA A 272 -0.82 -7.35 -7.16
C ALA A 272 -1.84 -6.55 -7.99
N ALA A 273 -1.98 -5.26 -7.74
CA ALA A 273 -2.88 -4.39 -8.51
C ALA A 273 -2.43 -4.25 -9.97
N GLU A 274 -1.13 -4.10 -10.23
CA GLU A 274 -0.57 -4.07 -11.58
C GLU A 274 -0.74 -5.41 -12.31
N ALA A 275 -0.60 -6.54 -11.62
CA ALA A 275 -0.89 -7.86 -12.20
C ALA A 275 -2.37 -7.97 -12.62
N ASN A 276 -3.29 -7.53 -11.77
CA ASN A 276 -4.72 -7.50 -12.07
C ASN A 276 -5.04 -6.53 -13.22
N TRP A 277 -4.40 -5.36 -13.26
CA TRP A 277 -4.53 -4.40 -14.36
C TRP A 277 -4.13 -5.03 -15.71
N ASN A 278 -2.99 -5.73 -15.74
CA ASN A 278 -2.52 -6.40 -16.95
C ASN A 278 -3.45 -7.54 -17.38
N LYS A 279 -3.99 -8.31 -16.42
CA LYS A 279 -4.99 -9.34 -16.69
C LYS A 279 -6.28 -8.74 -17.26
N LEU A 280 -6.75 -7.62 -16.70
CA LEU A 280 -7.94 -6.91 -17.17
C LEU A 280 -7.78 -6.39 -18.61
N ASN A 281 -6.57 -5.98 -19.01
CA ASN A 281 -6.31 -5.50 -20.38
C ASN A 281 -6.55 -6.56 -21.46
N VAL A 282 -6.57 -7.86 -21.13
CA VAL A 282 -6.91 -8.94 -22.08
C VAL A 282 -8.38 -8.85 -22.53
N TYR A 283 -9.26 -8.37 -21.64
CA TYR A 283 -10.69 -8.23 -21.89
C TYR A 283 -11.08 -6.84 -22.38
N ALA A 284 -10.14 -5.88 -22.32
CA ALA A 284 -10.44 -4.47 -22.51
C ALA A 284 -10.25 -4.03 -23.96
N THR A 285 -11.24 -3.35 -24.52
CA THR A 285 -11.13 -2.72 -25.84
C THR A 285 -10.85 -1.22 -25.65
N THR A 286 -9.95 -0.64 -26.44
CA THR A 286 -9.71 0.81 -26.33
C THR A 286 -10.92 1.60 -26.82
N TYR A 287 -11.18 2.76 -26.22
CA TYR A 287 -12.32 3.58 -26.65
C TYR A 287 -12.16 4.07 -28.11
N ALA A 288 -10.92 4.30 -28.55
CA ALA A 288 -10.62 4.66 -29.94
C ALA A 288 -11.04 3.56 -30.93
N GLU A 289 -10.69 2.28 -30.66
CA GLU A 289 -11.11 1.16 -31.51
C GLU A 289 -12.63 0.99 -31.57
N ILE A 290 -13.33 1.33 -30.48
CA ILE A 290 -14.79 1.32 -30.47
C ILE A 290 -15.29 2.42 -31.41
N LEU A 291 -14.82 3.67 -31.26
CA LEU A 291 -15.21 4.77 -32.14
C LEU A 291 -14.93 4.50 -33.62
N ASP A 292 -13.80 3.87 -33.94
CA ASP A 292 -13.41 3.53 -35.32
C ASP A 292 -14.36 2.55 -36.01
N ARG A 293 -15.06 1.70 -35.24
CA ARG A 293 -16.09 0.79 -35.77
C ARG A 293 -17.38 1.53 -36.16
N PHE A 294 -17.65 2.68 -35.55
CA PHE A 294 -18.87 3.46 -35.76
C PHE A 294 -18.67 4.71 -36.61
N SER A 295 -17.42 5.13 -36.85
CA SER A 295 -17.09 6.29 -37.69
C SER A 295 -17.13 6.02 -39.20
N LEU A 296 -17.61 4.85 -39.63
CA LEU A 296 -17.92 4.53 -41.03
C LEU A 296 -19.43 4.43 -41.25
N GLY A 297 -20.10 5.58 -41.22
CA GLY A 297 -21.51 5.74 -41.53
C GLY A 297 -21.87 7.21 -41.68
N GLU A 298 -21.49 7.81 -42.80
CA GLU A 298 -22.26 8.93 -43.38
C GLU A 298 -23.62 8.44 -43.86
#